data_AF-A0A3B8WGC3-F1
#
_entry.id   AF-A0A3B8WGC3-F1
#
_cell.length_a   1.000
_cell.length_b   1.000
_cell.length_c   1.000
_cell.angle_alpha   90.00
_cell.angle_beta   90.00
_cell.angle_gamma   90.00
#
_symmetry.space_group_name_H-M   'P 1'
#
loop_
_entity.id
_entity.type
_entity.pdbx_description
1 polymer ?
#
loop_
_entity_poly.entity_id
_entity_poly.type
_entity_poly.pdbx_seq_one_letter_code
_entity_poly.pdbx_strand_id
1 'polypeptide(L)'
;RKEGVLGIEGREVSSPFLGQGIQMLVDGQDGNTIKQLLNKERLMTLEHNRSGAKVFTAMADVAPAMGMIGTLIGLVQMLSNMEDP
;
A
#
# COMPACT_ATOMS: atom_id res chain seq x y z
N ARG A 1 -29.53 26.80 8.87
CA ARG A 1 -29.21 26.26 7.53
C ARG A 1 -28.25 27.16 6.72
N LYS A 2 -27.67 28.22 7.31
CA LYS A 2 -26.76 29.16 6.64
C LYS A 2 -25.26 28.91 6.89
N GLU A 3 -24.89 27.83 7.59
CA GLU A 3 -23.49 27.42 7.84
C GLU A 3 -23.23 25.96 7.47
N GLY A 4 -24.06 25.35 6.62
CA GLY A 4 -24.11 23.90 6.45
C GLY A 4 -22.90 23.28 5.73
N VAL A 5 -22.13 24.08 4.98
CA VAL A 5 -21.04 23.60 4.13
C VAL A 5 -19.75 24.40 4.35
N LEU A 6 -19.83 25.74 4.44
CA LEU A 6 -18.69 26.61 4.78
C LEU A 6 -18.18 26.45 6.23
N GLY A 7 -18.97 25.89 7.15
CA GLY A 7 -18.55 25.68 8.54
C GLY A 7 -17.53 24.54 8.74
N ILE A 8 -17.20 23.81 7.67
CA ILE A 8 -16.24 22.69 7.69
C ILE A 8 -14.87 23.13 7.12
N GLU A 9 -14.81 24.28 6.45
CA GLU A 9 -13.54 24.93 6.07
C GLU A 9 -12.80 25.37 7.33
N GLY A 10 -11.80 24.59 7.75
CA GLY A 10 -10.95 24.89 8.91
C GLY A 10 -11.01 23.90 10.08
N ARG A 11 -11.76 22.80 9.97
CA ARG A 11 -11.60 21.67 10.92
C ARG A 11 -10.42 20.80 10.53
N GLU A 12 -9.62 20.37 11.52
CA GLU A 12 -8.63 19.33 11.31
C GLU A 12 -9.33 18.06 10.82
N VAL A 13 -8.96 17.63 9.61
CA VAL A 13 -9.48 16.41 9.02
C VAL A 13 -8.48 15.29 9.26
N SER A 14 -8.98 14.14 9.70
CA SER A 14 -8.16 12.98 10.11
C SER A 14 -7.36 12.35 8.98
N SER A 15 -7.73 12.59 7.72
CA SER A 15 -7.09 12.01 6.55
C SER A 15 -7.26 12.91 5.33
N PRO A 16 -6.23 13.03 4.47
CA PRO A 16 -6.33 13.72 3.18
C PRO A 16 -7.51 13.24 2.31
N PHE A 17 -7.87 11.95 2.38
CA PHE A 17 -9.01 11.37 1.66
C PHE A 17 -10.34 12.00 2.08
N LEU A 18 -10.53 12.16 3.39
CA LEU A 18 -11.74 12.77 3.93
C LEU A 18 -11.76 14.28 3.65
N GLY A 19 -10.60 14.93 3.66
CA GLY A 19 -10.47 16.35 3.33
C GLY A 19 -10.88 16.63 1.89
N GLN A 20 -10.49 15.75 0.96
CA GLN A 20 -10.87 15.86 -0.45
C GLN A 20 -12.39 15.71 -0.64
N GLY A 21 -13.02 14.76 0.05
CA GLY A 21 -14.49 14.62 0.03
C GLY A 21 -15.24 15.83 0.61
N ILE A 22 -14.72 16.42 1.68
CA ILE A 22 -15.28 17.65 2.28
C ILE A 22 -15.12 18.83 1.30
N GLN A 23 -13.96 18.98 0.65
CA GLN A 23 -13.73 20.03 -0.34
C GLN A 23 -14.73 19.93 -1.50
N MET A 24 -14.96 18.73 -2.04
CA MET A 24 -15.93 18.54 -3.12
C MET A 24 -17.37 18.85 -2.70
N LEU A 25 -17.71 18.61 -1.43
CA LEU A 25 -19.00 19.03 -0.86
C LEU A 25 -19.11 20.55 -0.78
N VAL A 26 -18.05 21.24 -0.35
CA VAL A 26 -17.96 22.72 -0.29
C VAL A 26 -18.06 23.32 -1.69
N ASP A 27 -17.41 22.71 -2.67
CA ASP A 27 -17.44 23.12 -4.08
C ASP A 27 -18.81 22.85 -4.75
N GLY A 28 -19.75 22.24 -4.03
CA GLY A 28 -21.13 22.04 -4.47
C GLY A 28 -21.33 20.91 -5.47
N GLN A 29 -20.44 19.92 -5.51
CA GLN A 29 -20.60 18.76 -6.39
C GLN A 29 -21.77 17.86 -5.97
N ASP A 30 -22.37 17.18 -6.94
CA ASP A 30 -23.46 16.24 -6.67
C ASP A 30 -22.97 15.05 -5.84
N GLY A 31 -23.82 14.60 -4.90
CA GLY A 31 -23.49 13.52 -3.98
C GLY A 31 -23.16 12.19 -4.67
N ASN A 32 -23.77 11.90 -5.83
CA ASN A 32 -23.40 10.70 -6.60
C ASN A 32 -22.02 10.85 -7.22
N THR A 33 -21.66 12.02 -7.75
CA THR A 33 -20.34 12.28 -8.33
C THR A 33 -19.25 12.16 -7.27
N ILE A 34 -19.46 12.74 -6.09
CA ILE A 34 -18.52 12.64 -4.96
C ILE A 34 -18.32 11.17 -4.57
N LYS A 35 -19.43 10.42 -4.42
CA LYS A 35 -19.38 9.00 -4.09
C LYS A 35 -18.65 8.18 -5.14
N GLN A 36 -18.85 8.47 -6.43
CA GLN A 36 -18.16 7.77 -7.51
C GLN A 36 -16.66 8.05 -7.50
N LEU A 37 -16.26 9.32 -7.32
CA LEU A 37 -14.85 9.70 -7.29
C LEU A 37 -14.12 9.08 -6.10
N LEU A 38 -14.67 9.22 -4.89
CA LEU A 38 -14.06 8.65 -3.68
C LEU A 38 -13.97 7.11 -3.74
N ASN A 39 -14.96 6.43 -4.34
CA ASN A 39 -14.87 4.98 -4.57
C ASN A 39 -13.78 4.62 -5.57
N LYS A 40 -13.62 5.40 -6.63
CA LYS A 40 -12.55 5.21 -7.62
C LYS A 40 -11.18 5.39 -6.97
N GLU A 41 -10.99 6.46 -6.20
CA GLU A 41 -9.75 6.71 -5.47
C GLU A 41 -9.42 5.56 -4.51
N ARG A 42 -10.40 5.11 -3.72
CA ARG A 42 -10.23 3.95 -2.83
C ARG A 42 -9.75 2.71 -3.60
N LEU A 43 -10.33 2.42 -4.76
CA LEU A 43 -9.93 1.27 -5.58
C LEU A 43 -8.50 1.42 -6.09
N MET A 44 -8.11 2.62 -6.56
CA MET A 44 -6.74 2.88 -7.01
C MET A 44 -5.73 2.71 -5.87
N THR A 45 -6.03 3.19 -4.67
CA THR A 45 -5.18 2.99 -3.48
C THR A 45 -5.04 1.50 -3.14
N LEU A 46 -6.14 0.74 -3.21
CA LEU A 46 -6.11 -0.71 -2.97
C LEU A 46 -5.27 -1.44 -4.02
N GLU A 47 -5.40 -1.08 -5.30
CA GLU A 47 -4.59 -1.68 -6.36
C GLU A 47 -3.10 -1.36 -6.20
N HIS A 48 -2.76 -0.12 -5.84
CA HIS A 48 -1.38 0.27 -5.56
C HIS A 48 -0.80 -0.55 -4.40
N ASN A 49 -1.51 -0.63 -3.28
CA ASN A 49 -1.08 -1.41 -2.12
C ASN A 49 -0.96 -2.90 -2.46
N ARG A 50 -1.88 -3.44 -3.26
CA ARG A 50 -1.82 -4.83 -3.71
C ARG A 50 -0.62 -5.08 -4.62
N SER A 51 -0.26 -4.12 -5.48
CA SER A 51 0.93 -4.19 -6.31
C SER A 51 2.21 -4.22 -5.46
N GLY A 52 2.30 -3.35 -4.45
CA GLY A 52 3.40 -3.37 -3.49
C GLY A 52 3.49 -4.70 -2.73
N ALA A 53 2.36 -5.21 -2.25
CA ALA A 53 2.29 -6.50 -1.56
C ALA A 53 2.75 -7.68 -2.43
N LYS A 54 2.45 -7.67 -3.74
CA LYS A 54 2.88 -8.72 -4.68
C LYS A 54 4.40 -8.91 -4.70
N VAL A 55 5.18 -7.83 -4.57
CA VAL A 55 6.65 -7.92 -4.55
C VAL A 55 7.10 -8.72 -3.33
N PHE A 56 6.56 -8.40 -2.15
CA PHE A 56 6.88 -9.14 -0.92
C PHE A 56 6.41 -10.59 -0.98
N THR A 57 5.24 -10.85 -1.56
CA THR A 57 4.77 -12.22 -1.78
C THR A 57 5.70 -13.00 -2.71
N ALA A 58 6.11 -12.42 -3.84
CA ALA A 58 7.04 -13.07 -4.76
C ALA A 58 8.42 -13.33 -4.10
N MET A 59 8.90 -12.40 -3.27
CA MET A 59 10.11 -12.62 -2.47
C MET A 59 9.93 -13.77 -1.48
N ALA A 60 8.78 -13.86 -0.81
CA ALA A 60 8.48 -14.95 0.11
C ALA A 60 8.41 -16.31 -0.60
N ASP A 61 7.93 -16.35 -1.85
CA ASP A 61 7.89 -17.57 -2.65
C ASP A 61 9.30 -18.05 -3.06
N VAL A 62 10.23 -17.13 -3.33
CA VAL A 62 11.60 -17.44 -3.76
C VAL A 62 12.55 -17.66 -2.57
N ALA A 63 12.26 -17.10 -1.40
CA ALA A 63 13.12 -17.17 -0.22
C ALA A 63 13.49 -18.61 0.21
N PRO A 64 12.57 -19.60 0.24
CA PRO A 64 12.92 -20.98 0.60
C PRO A 64 13.91 -21.63 -0.38
N ALA A 65 13.75 -21.38 -1.68
CA ALA A 65 14.66 -21.91 -2.70
C ALA A 65 16.07 -21.31 -2.52
N MET A 66 16.17 -20.01 -2.27
CA MET A 66 17.45 -19.36 -1.95
C MET A 66 18.08 -19.91 -0.66
N GLY A 67 17.27 -20.21 0.36
CA GLY A 67 17.74 -20.85 1.59
C GLY A 67 18.33 -22.24 1.35
N MET A 68 17.68 -23.07 0.53
CA MET A 68 18.20 -24.39 0.14
C MET A 68 19.50 -24.28 -0.69
N ILE A 69 19.62 -23.28 -1.56
CA ILE A 69 20.89 -23.02 -2.27
C ILE A 69 21.99 -22.64 -1.28
N GLY A 70 21.67 -21.79 -0.29
CA GLY A 70 22.61 -21.38 0.75
C GLY A 70 23.13 -22.55 1.59
N THR A 71 22.27 -23.51 1.95
CA THR A 71 22.71 -24.71 2.69
C THR A 71 23.66 -25.57 1.86
N LEU A 72 23.40 -25.72 0.55
CA LEU A 72 24.30 -26.44 -0.35
C LEU A 72 25.67 -25.76 -0.48
N ILE A 73 25.70 -24.44 -0.66
CA ILE A 73 26.96 -23.68 -0.72
C ILE A 73 27.75 -23.84 0.58
N GLY A 74 27.08 -23.74 1.74
CA GLY A 74 27.71 -23.91 3.04
C GLY A 74 28.30 -25.32 3.24
N LEU A 75 27.61 -26.36 2.77
CA LEU A 75 28.13 -27.73 2.81
C LEU A 75 29.36 -27.92 1.92
N VAL A 76 29.35 -27.37 0.70
CA VAL A 76 30.53 -27.43 -0.20
C VAL A 76 31.72 -26.73 0.45
N GLN A 77 31.51 -25.54 1.03
CA GLN A 77 32.59 -24.80 1.66
C GLN A 77 33.13 -25.49 2.93
N MET A 78 32.27 -26.13 3.71
CA MET A 78 32.68 -26.94 4.87
C MET A 78 33.53 -28.15 4.44
N LEU A 79 33.17 -28.81 3.34
CA LEU A 79 33.93 -29.94 2.80
C LEU A 79 35.28 -29.48 2.22
N SER A 80 35.31 -28.37 1.47
CA SER A 80 36.56 -27.82 0.92
C SER A 80 37.54 -27.36 2.01
N ASN A 81 37.05 -26.79 3.12
CA ASN A 81 37.90 -26.42 4.26
C ASN A 81 38.39 -27.62 5.09
N MET A 82 37.91 -28.84 4.82
CA MET A 82 38.46 -30.08 5.42
C MET A 82 39.57 -30.71 4.58
N GLU A 83 39.75 -30.26 3.33
CA GLU A 83 40.80 -30.73 2.43
C GLU A 83 42.10 -29.91 2.52
N ASP A 84 42.05 -28.71 3.14
CA ASP A 84 43.22 -27.93 3.59
C ASP A 84 43.33 -28.00 5.14
N PRO A 85 44.25 -28.81 5.71
CA PRO A 85 44.42 -28.95 7.16
C PRO A 85 44.98 -27.72 7.87
#